data_AF-A0A935YWI4-F1
#
_entry.id   AF-A0A935YWI4-F1
#
_cell.length_a   1.000
_cell.length_b   1.000
_cell.length_c   1.000
_cell.angle_alpha   90.00
_cell.angle_beta   90.00
_cell.angle_gamma   90.00
#
_symmetry.space_group_name_H-M   'P 1'
#
loop_
_entity.id
_entity.type
_entity.pdbx_description
1 polymer ?
#
loop_
_entity_poly.entity_id
_entity_poly.type
_entity_poly.pdbx_seq_one_letter_code
_entity_poly.pdbx_strand_id
1 'polypeptide(L)'
;MGHPAGRFRRRFDLRRLAESMKDPWPFALHALRRGHLDVPLDHPTWGMALSSEAFLRRHDLLDATDTGWRVREARAEAVLAAQLGAPWREAPLHARALAGLLALRVLALTAPTAEAERLKRRALALLGTLARAAADHKAGDYLPPAVVFIQIQRETEPALRAEALAPLLAGHAYTATVLLRLLAEAREGGVLPPALFTWLKGVDRPLWYALNSLGRRMPFVEAAGAIAHYRAERAAGFARPAPASTPRWTGCGGRSSRSRPPIRNPTPRPHPTPSRPPASRRPEPCSFSPVVPRSPPCLSCPAPWPVSRRSG
;
A
#
# COMPACT_ATOMS: atom_id res chain seq x y z
N MET A 1 -26.27 35.06 10.00
CA MET A 1 -25.58 33.85 9.48
C MET A 1 -25.12 33.03 10.68
N GLY A 2 -25.65 31.82 10.87
CA GLY A 2 -25.28 30.96 12.01
C GLY A 2 -23.86 30.43 11.86
N HIS A 3 -23.10 30.44 12.96
CA HIS A 3 -21.72 29.98 13.02
C HIS A 3 -21.61 28.53 12.49
N PRO A 4 -20.67 28.21 11.57
CA PRO A 4 -20.57 26.90 10.92
C PRO A 4 -20.38 25.73 11.91
N ALA A 5 -19.94 26.01 13.14
CA ALA A 5 -19.87 25.01 14.22
C ALA A 5 -21.23 24.40 14.63
N GLY A 6 -22.36 25.05 14.31
CA GLY A 6 -23.70 24.50 14.59
C GLY A 6 -24.19 23.42 13.61
N ARG A 7 -23.47 23.19 12.50
CA ARG A 7 -23.84 22.23 11.45
C ARG A 7 -23.40 20.80 11.72
N PHE A 8 -22.31 20.58 12.45
CA PHE A 8 -21.77 19.24 12.71
C PHE A 8 -22.21 18.72 14.07
N ARG A 9 -23.31 17.94 14.10
CA ARG A 9 -23.92 17.44 15.34
C ARG A 9 -23.48 16.02 15.75
N ARG A 10 -22.86 15.26 14.85
CA ARG A 10 -22.49 13.85 15.10
C ARG A 10 -21.05 13.75 15.60
N ARG A 11 -20.87 13.17 16.78
CA ARG A 11 -19.55 12.75 17.28
C ARG A 11 -19.18 11.41 16.66
N PHE A 12 -18.00 11.37 16.03
CA PHE A 12 -17.46 10.15 15.44
C PHE A 12 -16.30 9.62 16.29
N ASP A 13 -16.32 8.31 16.55
CA ASP A 13 -15.12 7.54 16.86
C ASP A 13 -14.53 6.98 15.55
N LEU A 14 -13.36 6.34 15.62
CA LEU A 14 -12.67 5.79 14.44
C LEU A 14 -13.60 4.88 13.60
N ARG A 15 -14.37 4.02 14.27
CA ARG A 15 -15.25 3.06 13.60
C ARG A 15 -16.43 3.77 12.96
N ARG A 16 -17.13 4.64 13.68
CA ARG A 16 -18.28 5.40 13.17
C ARG A 16 -17.90 6.27 11.98
N LEU A 17 -16.71 6.89 12.01
CA LEU A 17 -16.22 7.67 10.87
C LEU A 17 -16.03 6.78 9.64
N ALA A 18 -15.32 5.66 9.79
CA ALA A 18 -15.07 4.75 8.68
C ALA A 18 -16.36 4.14 8.12
N GLU A 19 -17.31 3.76 8.98
CA GLU A 19 -18.63 3.28 8.56
C GLU A 19 -19.40 4.36 7.80
N SER A 20 -19.36 5.62 8.24
CA SER A 20 -20.01 6.73 7.52
C SER A 20 -19.37 7.03 6.15
N MET A 21 -18.11 6.60 5.96
CA MET A 21 -17.34 6.77 4.74
C MET A 21 -17.35 5.51 3.86
N LYS A 22 -18.15 4.47 4.20
CA LYS A 22 -18.18 3.20 3.45
C LYS A 22 -18.43 3.37 1.95
N ASP A 23 -19.33 4.27 1.57
CA ASP A 23 -19.69 4.47 0.18
C ASP A 23 -18.59 5.20 -0.62
N PRO A 24 -18.11 6.38 -0.18
CA PRO A 24 -17.04 7.08 -0.88
C PRO A 24 -15.66 6.43 -0.72
N TRP A 25 -15.39 5.76 0.40
CA TRP A 25 -14.05 5.26 0.75
C TRP A 25 -14.04 3.94 1.55
N PRO A 26 -14.39 2.80 0.92
CA PRO A 26 -14.52 1.50 1.60
C PRO A 26 -13.20 0.80 1.96
N PHE A 27 -12.06 1.32 1.51
CA PHE A 27 -10.81 0.56 1.42
C PHE A 27 -10.18 0.15 2.76
N ALA A 28 -10.46 0.89 3.84
CA ALA A 28 -10.01 0.55 5.19
C ALA A 28 -11.05 -0.26 6.00
N LEU A 29 -12.27 -0.39 5.49
CA LEU A 29 -13.41 -0.87 6.27
C LEU A 29 -13.25 -2.32 6.71
N HIS A 30 -12.73 -3.17 5.82
CA HIS A 30 -12.47 -4.58 6.14
C HIS A 30 -11.54 -4.74 7.35
N ALA A 31 -10.47 -3.93 7.45
CA ALA A 31 -9.51 -3.97 8.55
C ALA A 31 -10.11 -3.46 9.88
N LEU A 32 -10.90 -2.38 9.82
CA LEU A 32 -11.52 -1.80 11.00
C LEU A 32 -12.63 -2.68 11.58
N ARG A 33 -13.46 -3.29 10.73
CA ARG A 33 -14.61 -4.10 11.17
C ARG A 33 -14.24 -5.36 11.95
N ARG A 34 -13.02 -5.87 11.78
CA ARG A 34 -12.59 -7.08 12.50
C ARG A 34 -11.48 -6.83 13.52
N GLY A 35 -11.26 -5.57 13.89
CA GLY A 35 -10.33 -5.26 14.97
C GLY A 35 -8.89 -5.60 14.61
N HIS A 36 -8.42 -5.24 13.41
CA HIS A 36 -6.98 -5.36 13.07
C HIS A 36 -6.07 -4.59 14.05
N LEU A 37 -6.63 -3.70 14.87
CA LEU A 37 -5.94 -3.06 15.99
C LEU A 37 -5.45 -4.07 17.03
N ASP A 38 -6.15 -5.20 17.19
CA ASP A 38 -5.89 -6.23 18.18
C ASP A 38 -5.18 -7.46 17.58
N VAL A 39 -4.89 -7.44 16.27
CA VAL A 39 -4.21 -8.53 15.58
C VAL A 39 -2.72 -8.52 15.91
N PRO A 40 -2.12 -9.66 16.30
CA PRO A 40 -0.69 -9.74 16.57
C PRO A 40 0.17 -9.31 15.38
N LEU A 41 1.29 -8.64 15.65
CA LEU A 41 2.18 -8.14 14.60
C LEU A 41 2.87 -9.26 13.81
N ASP A 42 2.93 -10.48 14.35
CA ASP A 42 3.48 -11.69 13.72
C ASP A 42 2.39 -12.58 13.11
N HIS A 43 1.13 -12.12 13.06
CA HIS A 43 0.03 -12.87 12.46
C HIS A 43 0.40 -13.34 11.03
N PRO A 44 0.19 -14.62 10.67
CA PRO A 44 0.71 -15.22 9.44
C PRO A 44 0.28 -14.47 8.16
N THR A 45 -0.98 -14.02 8.11
CA THR A 45 -1.54 -13.27 6.97
C THR A 45 -1.45 -11.75 7.15
N TRP A 46 -1.97 -11.22 8.26
CA TRP A 46 -2.15 -9.79 8.50
C TRP A 46 -1.01 -9.10 9.25
N GLY A 47 -0.05 -9.86 9.77
CA GLY A 47 1.12 -9.34 10.47
C GLY A 47 2.03 -8.49 9.59
N MET A 48 3.00 -7.84 10.20
CA MET A 48 4.00 -7.01 9.51
C MET A 48 4.80 -7.82 8.49
N ALA A 49 5.46 -7.12 7.56
CA ALA A 49 6.39 -7.77 6.66
C ALA A 49 7.53 -8.40 7.46
N LEU A 50 7.99 -9.58 7.04
CA LEU A 50 9.13 -10.22 7.68
C LEU A 50 10.40 -9.37 7.51
N SER A 51 11.21 -9.30 8.57
CA SER A 51 12.60 -8.86 8.43
C SER A 51 13.39 -9.89 7.60
N SER A 52 14.51 -9.48 7.01
CA SER A 52 15.38 -10.42 6.27
C SER A 52 15.81 -11.61 7.14
N GLU A 53 16.13 -11.37 8.41
CA GLU A 53 16.49 -12.43 9.37
C GLU A 53 15.33 -13.37 9.65
N ALA A 54 14.13 -12.84 9.93
CA ALA A 54 12.94 -13.65 10.18
C ALA A 54 12.56 -14.48 8.95
N PHE A 55 12.72 -13.92 7.75
CA PHE A 55 12.49 -14.63 6.50
C PHE A 55 13.50 -15.78 6.30
N LEU A 56 14.79 -15.53 6.51
CA LEU A 56 15.83 -16.56 6.41
C LEU A 56 15.58 -17.72 7.40
N ARG A 57 15.18 -17.41 8.64
CA ARG A 57 14.82 -18.42 9.64
C ARG A 57 13.55 -19.18 9.30
N ARG A 58 12.47 -18.47 8.94
CA ARG A 58 11.16 -19.06 8.61
C ARG A 58 11.25 -20.06 7.46
N HIS A 59 12.09 -19.77 6.48
CA HIS A 59 12.29 -20.62 5.31
C HIS A 59 13.49 -21.56 5.43
N ASP A 60 14.18 -21.55 6.58
CA ASP A 60 15.33 -22.41 6.88
C ASP A 60 16.35 -22.39 5.73
N LEU A 61 16.83 -21.17 5.45
CA LEU A 61 17.69 -20.83 4.31
C LEU A 61 19.17 -20.72 4.67
N LEU A 62 19.55 -21.01 5.92
CA LEU A 62 20.91 -20.86 6.40
C LEU A 62 21.46 -22.18 6.94
N ASP A 63 22.69 -22.49 6.56
CA ASP A 63 23.52 -23.54 7.16
C ASP A 63 24.60 -22.91 8.03
N ALA A 64 24.79 -23.48 9.21
CA ALA A 64 25.93 -23.16 10.04
C ALA A 64 27.20 -23.74 9.40
N THR A 65 28.27 -22.97 9.44
CA THR A 65 29.61 -23.35 8.97
C THR A 65 30.63 -22.93 10.02
N ASP A 66 31.83 -23.50 9.99
CA ASP A 66 32.89 -23.20 10.96
C ASP A 66 33.24 -21.70 11.02
N THR A 67 33.01 -20.96 9.93
CA THR A 67 33.32 -19.53 9.81
C THR A 67 32.09 -18.62 9.79
N GLY A 68 30.89 -19.14 10.05
CA GLY A 68 29.65 -18.34 10.05
C GLY A 68 28.46 -19.05 9.42
N TRP A 69 27.77 -18.38 8.49
CA TRP A 69 26.55 -18.89 7.87
C TRP A 69 26.66 -18.92 6.35
N ARG A 70 26.19 -20.01 5.74
CA ARG A 70 26.05 -20.16 4.29
C ARG A 70 24.57 -20.20 3.92
N VAL A 71 24.20 -19.56 2.81
CA VAL A 71 22.82 -19.64 2.28
C VAL A 71 22.63 -20.96 1.53
N ARG A 72 21.51 -21.64 1.78
CA ARG A 72 21.04 -22.79 1.00
C ARG A 72 20.51 -22.32 -0.34
N GLU A 73 21.39 -22.18 -1.32
CA GLU A 73 21.09 -21.57 -2.63
C GLU A 73 19.86 -22.19 -3.31
N ALA A 74 19.83 -23.51 -3.52
CA ALA A 74 18.71 -24.18 -4.17
C ALA A 74 17.36 -23.93 -3.45
N ARG A 75 17.37 -23.90 -2.12
CA ARG A 75 16.15 -23.62 -1.33
C ARG A 75 15.76 -22.14 -1.40
N ALA A 76 16.74 -21.24 -1.35
CA ALA A 76 16.51 -19.81 -1.50
C ALA A 76 15.92 -19.51 -2.88
N GLU A 77 16.44 -20.14 -3.94
CA GLU A 77 15.90 -20.01 -5.29
C GLU A 77 14.46 -20.50 -5.38
N ALA A 78 14.15 -21.68 -4.81
CA ALA A 78 12.78 -22.21 -4.79
C ALA A 78 11.81 -21.29 -4.03
N VAL A 79 12.23 -20.77 -2.87
CA VAL A 79 11.41 -19.86 -2.05
C VAL A 79 11.20 -18.53 -2.76
N LEU A 80 12.21 -17.98 -3.42
CA LEU A 80 12.09 -16.74 -4.19
C LEU A 80 11.26 -16.93 -5.46
N ALA A 81 11.39 -18.08 -6.13
CA ALA A 81 10.56 -18.44 -7.29
C ALA A 81 9.09 -18.57 -6.90
N ALA A 82 8.77 -19.13 -5.73
CA ALA A 82 7.40 -19.23 -5.24
C ALA A 82 6.71 -17.86 -5.08
N GLN A 83 7.46 -16.77 -4.88
CA GLN A 83 6.91 -15.42 -4.80
C GLN A 83 6.34 -14.90 -6.14
N LEU A 84 6.67 -15.54 -7.27
CA LEU A 84 6.15 -15.19 -8.60
C LEU A 84 4.66 -15.53 -8.76
N GLY A 85 4.17 -16.47 -7.96
CA GLY A 85 2.85 -17.06 -8.12
C GLY A 85 2.74 -17.94 -9.37
N ALA A 86 1.51 -18.28 -9.74
CA ALA A 86 1.24 -19.08 -10.92
C ALA A 86 1.68 -18.36 -12.22
N PRO A 87 2.01 -19.11 -13.29
CA PRO A 87 2.12 -18.55 -14.64
C PRO A 87 0.88 -17.73 -14.99
N TRP A 88 1.03 -16.66 -15.78
CA TRP A 88 -0.07 -15.75 -16.09
C TRP A 88 -1.29 -16.44 -16.70
N ARG A 89 -1.06 -17.49 -17.51
CA ARG A 89 -2.14 -18.29 -18.11
C ARG A 89 -3.06 -18.91 -17.06
N GLU A 90 -2.50 -19.29 -15.91
CA GLU A 90 -3.16 -19.92 -14.78
C GLU A 90 -3.46 -18.92 -13.64
N ALA A 91 -3.40 -17.62 -13.93
CA ALA A 91 -3.59 -16.60 -12.89
C ALA A 91 -4.94 -16.77 -12.17
N PRO A 92 -4.95 -16.71 -10.83
CA PRO A 92 -6.16 -16.90 -10.03
C PRO A 92 -7.17 -15.77 -10.23
N LEU A 93 -8.42 -16.01 -9.82
CA LEU A 93 -9.56 -15.10 -10.04
C LEU A 93 -9.31 -13.68 -9.53
N HIS A 94 -8.74 -13.54 -8.32
CA HIS A 94 -8.44 -12.22 -7.75
C HIS A 94 -7.41 -11.44 -8.57
N ALA A 95 -6.40 -12.15 -9.11
CA ALA A 95 -5.36 -11.56 -9.93
C ALA A 95 -5.89 -11.14 -11.31
N ARG A 96 -6.75 -11.96 -11.94
CA ARG A 96 -7.42 -11.62 -13.20
C ARG A 96 -8.35 -10.42 -13.05
N ALA A 97 -9.15 -10.39 -11.98
CA ALA A 97 -10.00 -9.24 -11.68
C ALA A 97 -9.16 -7.97 -11.48
N LEU A 98 -8.07 -8.03 -10.71
CA LEU A 98 -7.18 -6.89 -10.52
C LEU A 98 -6.50 -6.45 -11.82
N ALA A 99 -6.08 -7.39 -12.67
CA ALA A 99 -5.47 -7.09 -13.95
C ALA A 99 -6.43 -6.35 -14.88
N GLY A 100 -7.70 -6.76 -14.95
CA GLY A 100 -8.72 -6.06 -15.73
C GLY A 100 -8.97 -4.63 -15.25
N LEU A 101 -8.93 -4.39 -13.93
CA LEU A 101 -9.01 -3.05 -13.35
C LEU A 101 -7.84 -2.16 -13.74
N LEU A 102 -6.63 -2.72 -13.72
CA LEU A 102 -5.42 -2.02 -14.16
C LEU A 102 -5.42 -1.81 -15.67
N ALA A 103 -5.93 -2.76 -16.45
CA ALA A 103 -6.09 -2.63 -17.90
C ALA A 103 -6.96 -1.42 -18.28
N LEU A 104 -8.10 -1.23 -17.61
CA LEU A 104 -8.92 -0.02 -17.79
C LEU A 104 -8.12 1.27 -17.56
N ARG A 105 -7.26 1.28 -16.54
CA ARG A 105 -6.41 2.42 -16.20
C ARG A 105 -5.32 2.67 -17.25
N VAL A 106 -4.72 1.62 -17.81
CA VAL A 106 -3.72 1.72 -18.87
C VAL A 106 -4.35 2.21 -20.17
N LEU A 107 -5.51 1.67 -20.56
CA LEU A 107 -6.23 2.12 -21.76
C LEU A 107 -6.67 3.59 -21.65
N ALA A 108 -6.94 4.08 -20.45
CA ALA A 108 -7.27 5.48 -20.21
C ALA A 108 -6.11 6.46 -20.52
N LEU A 109 -4.88 5.99 -20.68
CA LEU A 109 -3.73 6.84 -20.99
C LEU A 109 -3.77 7.36 -22.43
N THR A 110 -4.27 6.55 -23.35
CA THR A 110 -4.28 6.84 -24.79
C THR A 110 -5.69 7.16 -25.30
N ALA A 111 -6.71 7.01 -24.45
CA ALA A 111 -8.09 7.31 -24.80
C ALA A 111 -8.37 8.83 -24.83
N PRO A 112 -9.34 9.30 -25.64
CA PRO A 112 -9.83 10.66 -25.58
C PRO A 112 -10.33 11.03 -24.18
N THR A 113 -10.25 12.31 -23.79
CA THR A 113 -10.49 12.79 -22.42
C THR A 113 -11.78 12.26 -21.78
N ALA A 114 -12.91 12.31 -22.48
CA ALA A 114 -14.19 11.82 -21.94
C ALA A 114 -14.18 10.31 -21.67
N GLU A 115 -13.56 9.55 -22.56
CA GLU A 115 -13.43 8.10 -22.44
C GLU A 115 -12.42 7.71 -21.37
N ALA A 116 -11.28 8.40 -21.32
CA ALA A 116 -10.29 8.25 -20.26
C ALA A 116 -10.94 8.42 -18.88
N GLU A 117 -11.71 9.50 -18.67
CA GLU A 117 -12.41 9.74 -17.41
C GLU A 117 -13.47 8.68 -17.10
N ARG A 118 -14.17 8.16 -18.12
CA ARG A 118 -15.11 7.04 -17.95
C ARG A 118 -14.38 5.78 -17.45
N LEU A 119 -13.29 5.40 -18.10
CA LEU A 119 -12.49 4.21 -17.74
C LEU A 119 -11.89 4.33 -16.33
N LYS A 120 -11.33 5.50 -15.99
CA LYS A 120 -10.77 5.76 -14.66
C LYS A 120 -11.84 5.68 -13.56
N ARG A 121 -13.01 6.30 -13.78
CA ARG A 121 -14.14 6.21 -12.84
C ARG A 121 -14.62 4.78 -12.70
N ARG A 122 -14.68 4.02 -13.80
CA ARG A 122 -15.12 2.62 -13.74
C ARG A 122 -14.14 1.75 -12.97
N ALA A 123 -12.84 1.87 -13.23
CA ALA A 123 -11.81 1.16 -12.48
C ALA A 123 -11.90 1.45 -10.97
N LEU A 124 -12.06 2.72 -10.58
CA LEU A 124 -12.21 3.10 -9.17
C LEU A 124 -13.51 2.54 -8.54
N ALA A 125 -14.62 2.58 -9.27
CA ALA A 125 -15.89 2.04 -8.81
C ALA A 125 -15.80 0.54 -8.52
N LEU A 126 -15.17 -0.22 -9.42
CA LEU A 126 -14.98 -1.67 -9.28
C LEU A 126 -13.98 -2.02 -8.15
N LEU A 127 -12.91 -1.23 -7.97
CA LEU A 127 -12.04 -1.33 -6.78
C LEU A 127 -12.86 -1.13 -5.49
N GLY A 128 -13.76 -0.14 -5.48
CA GLY A 128 -14.70 0.10 -4.38
C GLY A 128 -15.66 -1.08 -4.15
N THR A 129 -16.14 -1.73 -5.21
CA THR A 129 -16.96 -2.95 -5.14
C THR A 129 -16.21 -4.08 -4.45
N LEU A 130 -14.96 -4.36 -4.84
CA LEU A 130 -14.13 -5.37 -4.18
C LEU A 130 -13.91 -5.04 -2.70
N ALA A 131 -13.58 -3.79 -2.39
CA ALA A 131 -13.37 -3.36 -1.00
C ALA A 131 -14.62 -3.50 -0.13
N ARG A 132 -15.80 -3.11 -0.63
CA ARG A 132 -17.08 -3.33 0.07
C ARG A 132 -17.40 -4.80 0.23
N ALA A 133 -17.25 -5.59 -0.84
CA ALA A 133 -17.49 -7.02 -0.81
C ALA A 133 -16.59 -7.72 0.22
N ALA A 134 -15.31 -7.38 0.27
CA ALA A 134 -14.39 -7.87 1.30
C ALA A 134 -14.83 -7.49 2.73
N ALA A 135 -15.32 -6.26 2.92
CA ALA A 135 -15.76 -5.75 4.22
C ALA A 135 -17.12 -6.32 4.68
N ASP A 136 -17.98 -6.75 3.75
CA ASP A 136 -19.31 -7.31 4.02
C ASP A 136 -19.31 -8.86 4.07
N HIS A 137 -18.27 -9.52 3.54
CA HIS A 137 -18.18 -10.96 3.51
C HIS A 137 -17.84 -11.55 4.90
N LYS A 138 -18.82 -12.21 5.50
CA LYS A 138 -18.70 -12.86 6.83
C LYS A 138 -18.02 -14.23 6.79
N ALA A 139 -18.24 -15.00 5.71
CA ALA A 139 -17.87 -16.41 5.62
C ALA A 139 -16.45 -16.68 5.09
N GLY A 140 -15.76 -15.66 4.58
CA GLY A 140 -14.37 -15.75 4.14
C GLY A 140 -13.49 -14.83 4.96
N ASP A 141 -12.21 -15.19 5.12
CA ASP A 141 -11.19 -14.31 5.66
C ASP A 141 -10.91 -13.15 4.69
N TYR A 142 -11.79 -12.13 4.75
CA TYR A 142 -11.62 -10.78 4.17
C TYR A 142 -11.34 -10.76 2.68
N LEU A 143 -11.72 -11.83 2.00
CA LEU A 143 -11.66 -11.94 0.56
C LEU A 143 -13.01 -11.54 -0.03
N PRO A 144 -13.04 -10.69 -1.06
CA PRO A 144 -14.22 -10.55 -1.90
C PRO A 144 -14.70 -11.96 -2.32
N PRO A 145 -16.01 -12.28 -2.22
CA PRO A 145 -16.52 -13.57 -2.66
C PRO A 145 -16.13 -13.87 -4.10
N ALA A 146 -15.90 -15.14 -4.43
CA ALA A 146 -15.48 -15.56 -5.78
C ALA A 146 -16.40 -15.03 -6.89
N VAL A 147 -17.72 -14.98 -6.64
CA VAL A 147 -18.70 -14.42 -7.57
C VAL A 147 -18.40 -12.97 -7.97
N VAL A 148 -17.89 -12.15 -7.05
CA VAL A 148 -17.54 -10.75 -7.32
C VAL A 148 -16.32 -10.67 -8.22
N PHE A 149 -15.30 -11.52 -8.01
CA PHE A 149 -14.15 -11.60 -8.92
C PHE A 149 -14.57 -12.03 -10.33
N ILE A 150 -15.44 -13.04 -10.43
CA ILE A 150 -15.95 -13.55 -11.72
C ILE A 150 -16.70 -12.45 -12.48
N GLN A 151 -17.57 -11.69 -11.80
CA GLN A 151 -18.30 -10.58 -12.41
C GLN A 151 -17.36 -9.51 -12.95
N ILE A 152 -16.39 -9.08 -12.15
CA ILE A 152 -15.41 -8.05 -12.56
C ILE A 152 -14.53 -8.55 -13.70
N GLN A 153 -14.07 -9.80 -13.63
CA GLN A 153 -13.28 -10.40 -14.70
C GLN A 153 -14.07 -10.41 -16.01
N ARG A 154 -15.31 -10.92 -16.01
CA ARG A 154 -16.16 -10.94 -17.22
C ARG A 154 -16.34 -9.55 -17.82
N GLU A 155 -16.55 -8.55 -16.98
CA GLU A 155 -16.74 -7.18 -17.42
C GLU A 155 -15.47 -6.56 -18.02
N THR A 156 -14.32 -6.83 -17.39
CA THR A 156 -13.03 -6.22 -17.76
C THR A 156 -12.23 -7.04 -18.77
N GLU A 157 -12.67 -8.25 -19.12
CA GLU A 157 -12.02 -9.12 -20.10
C GLU A 157 -11.78 -8.44 -21.45
N PRO A 158 -12.73 -7.66 -22.04
CA PRO A 158 -12.47 -6.96 -23.30
C PRO A 158 -11.33 -5.95 -23.18
N ALA A 159 -11.23 -5.25 -22.04
CA ALA A 159 -10.14 -4.31 -21.78
C ALA A 159 -8.80 -5.04 -21.65
N LEU A 160 -8.78 -6.18 -20.95
CA LEU A 160 -7.56 -6.98 -20.76
C LEU A 160 -7.07 -7.62 -22.07
N ARG A 161 -7.97 -7.90 -23.02
CA ARG A 161 -7.67 -8.43 -24.36
C ARG A 161 -7.43 -7.36 -25.41
N ALA A 162 -7.48 -6.07 -25.05
CA ALA A 162 -7.22 -5.00 -25.99
C ALA A 162 -5.82 -5.15 -26.61
N GLU A 163 -5.72 -4.99 -27.92
CA GLU A 163 -4.47 -5.13 -28.68
C GLU A 163 -3.36 -4.22 -28.13
N ALA A 164 -3.71 -3.03 -27.66
CA ALA A 164 -2.80 -2.08 -27.03
C ALA A 164 -2.05 -2.66 -25.81
N LEU A 165 -2.62 -3.66 -25.12
CA LEU A 165 -1.99 -4.31 -23.96
C LEU A 165 -1.18 -5.55 -24.35
N ALA A 166 -1.39 -6.13 -25.53
CA ALA A 166 -0.69 -7.33 -25.97
C ALA A 166 0.85 -7.26 -25.81
N PRO A 167 1.55 -6.20 -26.26
CA PRO A 167 3.00 -6.13 -26.09
C PRO A 167 3.43 -6.02 -24.61
N LEU A 168 2.62 -5.38 -23.77
CA LEU A 168 2.89 -5.28 -22.33
C LEU A 168 2.77 -6.65 -21.66
N LEU A 169 1.75 -7.42 -22.01
CA LEU A 169 1.50 -8.74 -21.42
C LEU A 169 2.48 -9.80 -21.95
N ALA A 170 2.85 -9.74 -23.24
CA ALA A 170 3.79 -10.66 -23.86
C ALA A 170 5.22 -10.60 -23.27
N GLY A 171 5.56 -9.48 -22.62
CA GLY A 171 6.85 -9.30 -21.95
C GLY A 171 6.98 -9.99 -20.59
N HIS A 172 5.91 -10.62 -20.07
CA HIS A 172 5.89 -11.16 -18.70
C HIS A 172 5.24 -12.55 -18.61
N ALA A 173 5.92 -13.49 -17.93
CA ALA A 173 5.49 -14.88 -17.83
C ALA A 173 4.56 -15.17 -16.64
N TYR A 174 4.76 -14.49 -15.52
CA TYR A 174 4.13 -14.82 -14.23
C TYR A 174 3.05 -13.83 -13.82
N THR A 175 2.12 -14.30 -12.99
CA THR A 175 1.01 -13.47 -12.49
C THR A 175 1.52 -12.21 -11.78
N ALA A 176 2.51 -12.34 -10.91
CA ALA A 176 3.07 -11.20 -10.20
C ALA A 176 3.71 -10.18 -11.16
N THR A 177 4.44 -10.64 -12.17
CA THR A 177 5.17 -9.74 -13.08
C THR A 177 4.25 -9.05 -14.08
N VAL A 178 3.21 -9.73 -14.56
CA VAL A 178 2.13 -9.10 -15.34
C VAL A 178 1.42 -8.01 -14.54
N LEU A 179 1.04 -8.28 -13.29
CA LEU A 179 0.38 -7.28 -12.46
C LEU A 179 1.31 -6.12 -12.08
N LEU A 180 2.60 -6.38 -11.84
CA LEU A 180 3.61 -5.33 -11.66
C LEU A 180 3.72 -4.45 -12.90
N ARG A 181 3.71 -5.04 -14.10
CA ARG A 181 3.75 -4.30 -15.37
C ARG A 181 2.52 -3.43 -15.55
N LEU A 182 1.33 -4.00 -15.41
CA LEU A 182 0.07 -3.27 -15.54
C LEU A 182 -0.05 -2.16 -14.51
N LEU A 183 0.38 -2.40 -13.26
CA LEU A 183 0.37 -1.38 -12.21
C LEU A 183 1.36 -0.25 -12.47
N ALA A 184 2.54 -0.56 -13.02
CA ALA A 184 3.51 0.46 -13.40
C ALA A 184 2.93 1.39 -14.47
N GLU A 185 2.37 0.82 -15.54
CA GLU A 185 1.75 1.60 -16.62
C GLU A 185 0.53 2.38 -16.12
N ALA A 186 -0.35 1.77 -15.31
CA ALA A 186 -1.52 2.45 -14.76
C ALA A 186 -1.20 3.67 -13.88
N ARG A 187 0.01 3.73 -13.31
CA ARG A 187 0.50 4.84 -12.47
C ARG A 187 1.04 6.02 -13.28
N GLU A 188 1.38 5.84 -14.55
CA GLU A 188 1.71 6.96 -15.44
C GLU A 188 0.50 7.90 -15.62
N GLY A 189 -0.72 7.37 -15.49
CA GLY A 189 -1.98 8.12 -15.57
C GLY A 189 -2.48 8.70 -14.25
N GLY A 190 -1.64 8.70 -13.21
CA GLY A 190 -1.96 9.27 -11.90
C GLY A 190 -1.88 8.28 -10.73
N VAL A 191 -2.26 8.75 -9.55
CA VAL A 191 -2.03 8.05 -8.28
C VAL A 191 -2.90 6.78 -8.17
N LEU A 192 -2.24 5.63 -8.04
CA LEU A 192 -2.88 4.33 -7.79
C LEU A 192 -2.16 3.61 -6.64
N PRO A 193 -2.53 3.93 -5.38
CA PRO A 193 -1.86 3.40 -4.21
C PRO A 193 -2.34 1.98 -3.91
N PRO A 194 -1.48 1.10 -3.36
CA PRO A 194 -1.91 -0.24 -2.93
C PRO A 194 -3.01 -0.22 -1.85
N ALA A 195 -3.18 0.92 -1.17
CA ALA A 195 -4.28 1.15 -0.24
C ALA A 195 -5.67 0.86 -0.84
N LEU A 196 -5.85 0.92 -2.16
CA LEU A 196 -7.14 0.65 -2.83
C LEU A 196 -7.48 -0.85 -2.93
N PHE A 197 -6.53 -1.74 -2.64
CA PHE A 197 -6.72 -3.20 -2.73
C PHE A 197 -6.07 -3.92 -1.54
N THR A 198 -6.17 -3.33 -0.36
CA THR A 198 -5.71 -3.88 0.94
C THR A 198 -6.24 -5.27 1.26
N TRP A 199 -7.46 -5.60 0.81
CA TRP A 199 -8.05 -6.94 0.90
C TRP A 199 -7.13 -8.02 0.30
N LEU A 200 -6.30 -7.66 -0.69
CA LEU A 200 -5.37 -8.58 -1.36
C LEU A 200 -4.38 -9.20 -0.38
N LYS A 201 -3.97 -8.50 0.69
CA LYS A 201 -3.07 -9.08 1.70
C LYS A 201 -3.66 -10.33 2.35
N GLY A 202 -4.99 -10.37 2.53
CA GLY A 202 -5.72 -11.51 3.07
C GLY A 202 -5.81 -12.68 2.10
N VAL A 203 -5.81 -12.40 0.79
CA VAL A 203 -5.99 -13.39 -0.28
C VAL A 203 -4.65 -13.95 -0.76
N ASP A 204 -3.68 -13.07 -0.97
CA ASP A 204 -2.42 -13.35 -1.64
C ASP A 204 -1.33 -12.39 -1.11
N ARG A 205 -0.76 -12.78 0.03
CA ARG A 205 0.26 -12.01 0.75
C ARG A 205 1.53 -11.76 -0.09
N PRO A 206 2.10 -12.76 -0.82
CA PRO A 206 3.24 -12.52 -1.71
C PRO A 206 2.93 -11.48 -2.79
N LEU A 207 1.79 -11.61 -3.49
CA LEU A 207 1.39 -10.65 -4.52
C LEU A 207 1.15 -9.25 -3.94
N TRP A 208 0.52 -9.16 -2.77
CA TRP A 208 0.36 -7.88 -2.06
C TRP A 208 1.70 -7.18 -1.83
N TYR A 209 2.72 -7.89 -1.32
CA TYR A 209 4.03 -7.29 -1.11
C TYR A 209 4.77 -7.00 -2.41
N ALA A 210 4.57 -7.77 -3.47
CA ALA A 210 5.11 -7.47 -4.79
C ALA A 210 4.59 -6.11 -5.28
N LEU A 211 3.27 -5.92 -5.32
CA LEU A 211 2.64 -4.67 -5.77
C LEU A 211 2.98 -3.47 -4.87
N ASN A 212 3.12 -3.69 -3.56
CA ASN A 212 3.59 -2.65 -2.63
C ASN A 212 5.08 -2.32 -2.80
N SER A 213 5.87 -3.26 -3.32
CA SER A 213 7.30 -3.07 -3.56
C SER A 213 7.59 -2.32 -4.86
N LEU A 214 6.62 -2.22 -5.77
CA LEU A 214 6.76 -1.49 -7.02
C LEU A 214 7.00 0.01 -6.76
N GLY A 215 8.15 0.51 -7.23
CA GLY A 215 8.62 1.89 -7.02
C GLY A 215 9.54 2.07 -5.80
N ARG A 216 9.74 1.04 -4.98
CA ARG A 216 10.71 1.08 -3.87
C ARG A 216 12.12 0.78 -4.36
N ARG A 217 13.11 1.43 -3.75
CA ARG A 217 14.54 1.10 -3.95
C ARG A 217 14.84 -0.31 -3.46
N MET A 218 14.41 -0.62 -2.23
CA MET A 218 14.53 -1.93 -1.60
C MET A 218 13.12 -2.55 -1.43
N PRO A 219 12.83 -3.68 -2.08
CA PRO A 219 11.56 -4.38 -1.92
C PRO A 219 11.48 -5.06 -0.56
N PHE A 220 10.28 -5.47 -0.16
CA PHE A 220 10.13 -6.40 0.97
C PHE A 220 10.77 -7.75 0.60
N VAL A 221 11.34 -8.45 1.58
CA VAL A 221 11.98 -9.76 1.34
C VAL A 221 10.98 -10.81 0.84
N GLU A 222 9.72 -10.70 1.26
CA GLU A 222 8.59 -11.53 0.81
C GLU A 222 8.19 -11.28 -0.66
N ALA A 223 8.79 -10.28 -1.32
CA ALA A 223 8.56 -9.91 -2.71
C ALA A 223 9.85 -9.83 -3.55
N ALA A 224 11.00 -10.15 -2.95
CA ALA A 224 12.30 -9.97 -3.57
C ALA A 224 12.43 -10.75 -4.89
N GLY A 225 11.96 -12.00 -4.93
CA GLY A 225 11.97 -12.85 -6.11
C GLY A 225 11.08 -12.30 -7.23
N ALA A 226 9.85 -11.89 -6.91
CA ALA A 226 8.93 -11.29 -7.88
C ALA A 226 9.49 -10.00 -8.49
N ILE A 227 10.07 -9.12 -7.67
CA ILE A 227 10.66 -7.86 -8.14
C ILE A 227 11.95 -8.11 -8.95
N ALA A 228 12.79 -9.06 -8.53
CA ALA A 228 14.00 -9.42 -9.27
C ALA A 228 13.65 -9.97 -10.66
N HIS A 229 12.70 -10.89 -10.73
CA HIS A 229 12.23 -11.47 -11.98
C HIS A 229 11.59 -10.42 -12.89
N TYR A 230 10.70 -9.57 -12.36
CA TYR A 230 10.08 -8.48 -13.11
C TYR A 230 11.13 -7.55 -13.73
N ARG A 231 12.17 -7.19 -12.97
CA ARG A 231 13.29 -6.38 -13.48
C ARG A 231 14.09 -7.12 -14.55
N ALA A 232 14.29 -8.43 -14.40
CA ALA A 232 14.99 -9.25 -15.37
C ALA A 232 14.22 -9.35 -16.71
N GLU A 233 12.91 -9.59 -16.66
CA GLU A 233 12.04 -9.56 -17.85
C GLU A 233 12.02 -8.17 -18.50
N ARG A 234 11.95 -7.11 -17.69
CA ARG A 234 11.99 -5.72 -18.17
C ARG A 234 13.28 -5.37 -18.91
N ALA A 235 14.41 -5.89 -18.44
CA ALA A 235 15.72 -5.70 -19.05
C ALA A 235 15.91 -6.57 -20.31
N ALA A 236 15.35 -7.78 -20.31
CA ALA A 236 15.42 -8.71 -21.44
C ALA A 236 14.47 -8.31 -22.59
N GLY A 237 13.34 -7.69 -22.27
CA GLY A 237 12.31 -7.31 -23.25
C GLY A 237 11.36 -8.45 -23.64
N PHE A 238 11.44 -9.62 -23.00
CA PHE A 238 10.58 -10.77 -23.26
C PHE A 238 10.25 -11.54 -21.97
N ALA A 239 9.13 -12.26 -21.97
CA ALA A 239 8.70 -13.11 -20.88
C ALA A 239 9.71 -14.24 -20.61
N ARG A 240 10.08 -14.45 -19.34
CA ARG A 240 11.03 -15.51 -18.97
C ARG A 240 10.32 -16.67 -18.26
N PRO A 241 10.14 -17.83 -18.92
CA PRO A 241 9.50 -18.98 -18.29
C PRO A 241 10.31 -19.56 -17.13
N ALA A 242 11.64 -19.44 -17.18
CA ALA A 242 12.52 -19.88 -16.10
C ALA A 242 12.64 -18.79 -15.03
N PRO A 243 12.42 -19.09 -13.75
CA PRO A 243 12.49 -18.11 -12.67
C PRO A 243 13.91 -17.57 -12.55
N ALA A 244 14.11 -16.30 -12.93
CA ALA A 244 15.27 -15.52 -12.54
C ALA A 244 15.18 -15.14 -11.04
N SER A 245 15.47 -16.10 -10.17
CA SER A 245 15.42 -15.95 -8.70
C SER A 245 16.61 -15.18 -8.14
N THR A 246 17.64 -14.90 -8.93
CA THR A 246 18.86 -14.20 -8.52
C THR A 246 18.77 -12.69 -8.77
N PRO A 247 18.41 -11.86 -7.77
CA PRO A 247 19.12 -10.61 -7.64
C PRO A 247 20.57 -11.00 -7.38
N ARG A 248 21.51 -10.55 -8.22
CA ARG A 248 22.93 -10.66 -7.92
C ARG A 248 23.12 -9.99 -6.55
N TRP A 249 23.25 -10.76 -5.47
CA TRP A 249 23.34 -10.33 -4.05
C TRP A 249 24.61 -9.53 -3.74
N THR A 250 25.13 -8.79 -4.72
CA THR A 250 26.29 -7.91 -4.65
C THR A 250 26.11 -6.74 -3.66
N GLY A 251 24.89 -6.50 -3.15
CA GLY A 251 24.62 -5.45 -2.16
C GLY A 251 24.76 -5.85 -0.69
N CYS A 252 24.78 -7.14 -0.34
CA CYS A 252 24.92 -7.60 1.06
C CYS A 252 26.26 -8.29 1.36
N GLY A 253 27.07 -8.60 0.34
CA GLY A 253 28.38 -9.24 0.51
C GLY A 253 29.56 -8.29 0.77
N GLY A 254 29.36 -6.97 0.79
CA GLY A 254 30.44 -5.97 0.89
C GLY A 254 30.70 -5.39 2.29
N ARG A 255 29.98 -5.83 3.34
CA ARG A 255 30.24 -5.43 4.73
C ARG A 255 30.29 -6.65 5.64
N SER A 256 31.34 -7.43 5.43
CA SER A 256 31.87 -8.30 6.48
C SER A 256 32.25 -7.45 7.71
N SER A 257 31.78 -7.89 8.87
CA SER A 257 32.31 -7.64 10.22
C SER A 257 32.65 -6.19 10.62
N ARG A 258 31.66 -5.49 11.17
CA ARG A 258 31.82 -4.84 12.49
C ARG A 258 30.52 -5.02 13.25
N SER A 259 30.40 -6.16 13.93
CA SER A 259 29.47 -6.29 15.04
C SER A 259 29.79 -5.19 16.04
N ARG A 260 28.87 -4.24 16.21
CA ARG A 260 28.85 -3.43 17.44
C ARG A 260 28.61 -4.41 18.58
N PRO A 261 29.38 -4.36 19.68
CA PRO A 261 29.08 -5.22 20.83
C PRO A 261 27.67 -4.91 21.33
N PRO A 262 26.97 -5.89 21.93
CA PRO A 262 25.63 -5.68 22.44
C PRO A 262 25.65 -4.52 23.43
N ILE A 263 24.73 -3.57 23.24
CA ILE A 263 24.47 -2.53 24.22
C ILE A 263 24.05 -3.25 25.51
N ARG A 264 24.89 -3.20 26.55
CA ARG A 264 24.48 -3.60 27.89
C ARG A 264 23.24 -2.78 28.23
N ASN A 265 22.14 -3.46 28.57
CA ASN A 265 20.96 -2.81 29.13
C ASN A 265 21.41 -1.93 30.31
N PRO A 266 21.04 -0.64 30.36
CA PRO A 266 21.32 0.16 31.55
C PRO A 266 20.53 -0.44 32.72
N THR A 267 21.23 -0.69 33.81
CA THR A 267 20.64 -1.06 35.11
C THR A 267 19.52 -0.09 35.48
N PRO A 268 18.43 -0.54 36.13
CA PRO A 268 17.36 0.35 36.54
C PRO A 268 17.92 1.35 37.55
N ARG A 269 17.75 2.66 37.29
CA ARG A 269 18.01 3.68 38.31
C ARG A 269 16.90 3.57 39.37
N PRO A 270 17.20 3.66 40.68
CA PRO A 270 16.18 3.67 41.70
C PRO A 270 15.30 4.92 41.55
N HIS A 271 13.99 4.73 41.71
CA HIS A 271 13.01 5.82 41.72
C HIS A 271 13.29 6.78 42.88
N PRO A 272 13.25 8.11 42.66
CA PRO A 272 13.28 9.05 43.77
C PRO A 272 11.94 8.97 44.53
N THR A 273 12.06 8.79 45.84
CA THR A 273 10.96 8.79 46.81
C THR A 273 10.25 10.15 46.82
N PRO A 274 8.91 10.24 46.93
CA PRO A 274 8.23 11.53 46.97
C PRO A 274 8.48 12.25 48.30
N SER A 275 9.14 13.40 48.25
CA SER A 275 9.24 14.33 49.38
C SER A 275 7.93 15.11 49.56
N ARG A 276 7.46 15.22 50.81
CA ARG A 276 6.22 15.90 51.26
C ARG A 276 6.04 17.32 50.67
N PRO A 277 4.78 17.77 50.45
CA PRO A 277 4.52 19.13 50.00
C PRO A 277 4.69 20.14 51.14
N PRO A 278 5.30 21.32 50.91
CA PRO A 278 5.19 22.44 51.84
C PRO A 278 3.86 23.18 51.68
N ALA A 279 3.42 23.74 52.80
CA ALA A 279 2.09 24.30 53.04
C ALA A 279 1.71 25.52 52.19
N SER A 280 0.39 25.70 52.05
CA SER A 280 -0.31 26.78 51.36
C SER A 280 0.15 28.18 51.78
N ARG A 281 0.42 29.04 50.79
CA ARG A 281 0.40 30.51 50.94
C ARG A 281 -0.48 31.10 49.84
N ARG A 282 -1.33 32.05 50.24
CA ARG A 282 -2.35 32.73 49.43
C ARG A 282 -1.69 33.57 48.32
N PRO A 283 -2.37 33.78 47.16
CA PRO A 283 -1.84 34.62 46.10
C PRO A 283 -2.08 36.11 46.38
N GLU A 284 -1.04 36.93 46.23
CA GLU A 284 -1.15 38.38 45.99
C GLU A 284 -1.13 38.66 44.47
N PRO A 285 -1.77 39.74 44.00
CA PRO A 285 -2.08 39.93 42.59
C PRO A 285 -0.91 40.56 41.83
N CYS A 286 -0.64 40.10 40.61
CA CYS A 286 0.27 40.79 39.69
C CYS A 286 -0.40 41.03 38.34
N SER A 287 -0.15 42.25 37.88
CA SER A 287 -0.78 43.02 36.82
C SER A 287 -0.49 42.50 35.41
N PHE A 288 -1.51 42.57 34.56
CA PHE A 288 -1.43 42.33 33.13
C PHE A 288 -0.97 43.61 32.39
N SER A 289 0.05 43.49 31.54
CA SER A 289 0.32 44.43 30.45
C SER A 289 0.16 43.71 29.10
N PRO A 290 -0.64 44.22 28.15
CA PRO A 290 -0.87 43.55 26.88
C PRO A 290 0.22 43.88 25.84
N VAL A 291 0.77 42.84 25.21
CA VAL A 291 1.67 42.93 24.05
C VAL A 291 0.83 42.99 22.77
N VAL A 292 1.02 44.06 21.99
CA VAL A 292 0.38 44.30 20.68
C VAL A 292 1.12 43.52 19.58
N PRO A 293 0.44 42.79 18.67
CA PRO A 293 1.08 42.21 17.49
C PRO A 293 1.14 43.21 16.33
N ARG A 294 2.33 43.33 15.71
CA ARG A 294 2.58 44.17 14.52
C ARG A 294 2.14 43.46 13.23
N SER A 295 1.35 44.15 12.41
CA SER A 295 0.92 43.75 11.06
C SER A 295 2.02 43.93 10.00
N PRO A 296 2.04 43.14 8.91
CA PRO A 296 2.95 43.34 7.77
C PRO A 296 2.43 44.42 6.78
N PRO A 297 3.30 45.03 5.96
CA PRO A 297 2.94 46.16 5.10
C PRO A 297 2.23 45.74 3.79
N CYS A 298 1.24 46.56 3.42
CA CYS A 298 0.43 46.46 2.20
C CYS A 298 1.23 46.83 0.94
N LEU A 299 1.07 46.03 -0.12
CA LEU A 299 1.37 46.41 -1.50
C LEU A 299 0.07 46.82 -2.20
N SER A 300 0.10 48.02 -2.77
CA SER A 300 -0.95 48.69 -3.52
C SER A 300 -1.19 48.02 -4.88
N CYS A 301 -2.45 47.74 -5.23
CA CYS A 301 -2.91 47.60 -6.61
C CYS A 301 -4.27 48.30 -6.77
N PRO A 302 -4.55 48.92 -7.93
CA PRO A 302 -5.63 49.89 -8.10
C PRO A 302 -7.01 49.27 -8.42
N ALA A 303 -8.00 50.17 -8.36
CA ALA A 303 -9.45 50.01 -8.27
C ALA A 303 -10.17 49.49 -9.56
N PRO A 304 -11.51 49.26 -9.52
CA PRO A 304 -12.20 48.16 -10.20
C PRO A 304 -12.88 48.49 -11.54
N TRP A 305 -13.26 47.42 -12.25
CA TRP A 305 -14.14 47.41 -13.42
C TRP A 305 -15.62 47.72 -13.04
N PRO A 306 -16.37 48.49 -13.85
CA PRO A 306 -17.76 48.84 -13.56
C PRO A 306 -18.75 47.75 -13.99
N VAL A 307 -19.74 47.51 -13.12
CA VAL A 307 -20.93 46.68 -13.36
C VAL A 307 -22.05 47.59 -13.87
N SER A 308 -22.52 47.38 -15.11
CA SER A 308 -23.75 48.00 -15.61
C SER A 308 -24.96 47.11 -15.30
N ARG A 309 -25.96 47.66 -14.60
CA ARG A 309 -27.31 47.08 -14.48
C ARG A 309 -28.16 47.45 -15.70
N ARG A 310 -29.07 46.56 -16.06
CA ARG A 310 -30.17 46.76 -17.02
C ARG A 310 -31.17 47.82 -16.52
N SER A 311 -31.67 48.61 -17.47
CA SER A 311 -33.04 49.17 -17.51
C SER A 311 -33.30 49.65 -18.95
N GLY A 312 -34.32 49.06 -19.60
CA GLY A 312 -34.66 49.24 -21.02
C GLY A 312 -34.89 47.90 -21.70
#